data_AF-A0AAD7JH43-F1
#
_entry.id   AF-A0AAD7JH43-F1
#
_cell.length_a   1.000
_cell.length_b   1.000
_cell.length_c   1.000
_cell.angle_alpha   90.00
_cell.angle_beta   90.00
_cell.angle_gamma   90.00
#
_symmetry.space_group_name_H-M   'P 1'
#
loop_
_entity.id
_entity.type
_entity.pdbx_description
1 polymer ?
#
loop_
_entity_poly.entity_id
_entity_poly.type
_entity_poly.pdbx_seq_one_letter_code
_entity_poly.pdbx_strand_id
1 'polypeptide(L)' 'VQKERVRESLKRVDGLGQLLRTSDIRRRTYSVPRPNYLWHCDGHHKLIWWGIVLHGFADG' A
#
# COMPACT_ATOMS: atom_id res chain seq x y z
N VAL A 1 20.27 1.86 -12.33
CA VAL A 1 19.56 0.61 -12.70
C VAL A 1 18.31 0.97 -13.49
N GLN A 2 18.15 0.46 -14.72
CA GLN A 2 16.98 0.76 -15.58
C GLN A 2 15.70 0.16 -15.00
N LYS A 3 14.63 0.96 -14.87
CA LYS A 3 13.33 0.54 -14.33
C LYS A 3 12.70 -0.60 -15.14
N GLU A 4 12.83 -0.57 -16.47
CA GLU A 4 12.38 -1.64 -17.38
C GLU A 4 12.93 -3.01 -16.98
N ARG A 5 14.25 -3.14 -16.76
CA ARG A 5 14.87 -4.43 -16.42
C ARG A 5 14.34 -5.03 -15.11
N VAL A 6 14.05 -4.17 -14.13
CA VAL A 6 13.46 -4.60 -12.84
C VAL A 6 12.02 -5.07 -13.05
N ARG A 7 11.23 -4.35 -13.86
CA ARG A 7 9.85 -4.74 -14.19
C ARG A 7 9.77 -6.06 -14.95
N GLU A 8 10.63 -6.27 -15.94
CA GLU A 8 10.67 -7.52 -16.71
C GLU A 8 11.07 -8.72 -15.84
N SER A 9 12.05 -8.52 -14.95
CA SER A 9 12.47 -9.56 -14.01
C SER A 9 11.35 -9.91 -13.03
N LEU A 10 10.63 -8.91 -12.51
CA LEU A 10 9.45 -9.12 -11.65
C LEU A 10 8.31 -9.81 -12.40
N LYS A 11 8.06 -9.48 -13.68
CA LYS A 11 7.07 -10.19 -14.51
C LYS A 11 7.40 -11.66 -14.67
N ARG A 12 8.69 -11.98 -14.87
CA ARG A 12 9.15 -13.35 -15.08
C ARG A 12 9.03 -14.21 -13.82
N VAL A 13 9.31 -13.61 -12.66
CA VAL A 13 9.34 -14.33 -11.37
C VAL A 13 7.96 -14.36 -10.70
N ASP A 14 7.16 -13.30 -10.85
CA ASP A 14 5.89 -13.12 -10.13
C ASP A 14 4.83 -12.41 -10.98
N GLY A 15 4.42 -13.06 -12.08
CA GLY A 15 3.39 -12.52 -12.97
C GLY A 15 2.02 -12.34 -12.29
N LEU A 16 1.64 -13.27 -11.41
CA LEU A 16 0.39 -13.23 -10.64
C LEU A 16 0.39 -12.15 -9.57
N GLY A 17 1.46 -12.04 -8.77
CA GLY A 17 1.58 -10.99 -7.76
C GLY A 17 1.71 -9.60 -8.38
N GLN A 18 2.27 -9.50 -9.58
CA GLN A 18 2.25 -8.24 -10.34
C GLN A 18 0.84 -7.84 -10.78
N LEU A 19 0.03 -8.79 -11.26
CA LEU A 19 -1.35 -8.51 -11.67
C LEU A 19 -2.19 -8.02 -10.49
N LEU A 20 -2.06 -8.68 -9.33
CA LEU A 20 -2.74 -8.31 -8.08
C LEU A 20 -2.32 -6.92 -7.58
N ARG A 21 -1.05 -6.53 -7.77
CA ARG A 21 -0.54 -5.19 -7.37
C ARG A 21 -0.86 -4.08 -8.36
N THR A 22 -1.29 -4.43 -9.57
CA THR A 22 -1.65 -3.47 -10.63
C THR A 22 -3.11 -3.05 -10.54
N SER A 23 -3.88 -3.59 -9.60
CA SER A 23 -5.24 -3.13 -9.32
C SER A 23 -5.26 -1.62 -9.11
N ASP A 24 -6.13 -0.93 -9.83
CA ASP A 24 -6.20 0.52 -9.86
C ASP A 24 -6.49 1.07 -8.46
N ILE A 25 -5.48 1.69 -7.83
CA ILE A 25 -5.61 2.26 -6.49
C ILE A 25 -6.49 3.51 -6.62
N ARG A 26 -7.77 3.36 -6.28
CA ARG A 26 -8.71 4.48 -6.19
C ARG A 26 -8.29 5.41 -5.05
N ARG A 27 -7.51 6.43 -5.39
CA ARG A 27 -7.16 7.51 -4.45
C ARG A 27 -8.41 8.35 -4.20
N ARG A 28 -8.81 8.46 -2.94
CA ARG A 28 -9.83 9.43 -2.51
C ARG A 28 -9.15 10.73 -2.11
N THR A 29 -9.67 11.84 -2.61
CA THR A 29 -9.37 13.17 -2.09
C THR A 29 -10.41 13.49 -1.03
N TYR A 30 -9.97 13.82 0.18
CA TYR A 30 -10.84 14.25 1.26
C TYR A 30 -10.78 15.77 1.40
N SER A 31 -11.93 16.39 1.65
CA SER A 31 -12.03 17.79 2.05
C SER A 31 -12.71 17.81 3.41
N VAL A 32 -11.96 18.23 4.43
CA VAL A 32 -12.42 18.24 5.82
C VAL A 32 -12.59 19.67 6.33
N PRO A 33 -13.59 19.94 7.17
CA PRO A 33 -13.90 21.30 7.62
C PRO A 33 -12.93 21.83 8.68
N ARG A 34 -12.18 20.98 9.38
CA ARG A 34 -11.26 21.35 10.47
C ARG A 34 -10.25 20.21 10.76
N PRO A 35 -9.12 20.49 11.44
CA PRO A 35 -8.20 19.46 11.93
C PRO A 35 -8.90 18.45 12.86
N ASN A 36 -8.37 17.23 12.99
CA ASN A 36 -8.94 16.12 13.75
C ASN A 36 -10.31 15.62 13.27
N TYR A 37 -10.72 15.95 12.04
CA TYR A 37 -12.02 15.52 11.50
C TYR A 37 -11.95 14.17 10.78
N LEU A 38 -10.78 13.79 10.26
CA LEU A 38 -10.56 12.53 9.57
C LEU A 38 -9.22 11.94 10.01
N TRP A 39 -9.26 10.66 10.38
CA TRP A 39 -8.07 9.91 10.74
C TRP A 39 -7.86 8.78 9.75
N HIS A 40 -6.67 8.72 9.19
CA HIS A 40 -6.19 7.58 8.43
C HIS A 40 -5.62 6.55 9.40
N CYS A 41 -6.16 5.33 9.35
CA CYS A 41 -5.61 4.16 10.04
C CYS A 41 -5.15 3.17 8.98
N ASP A 42 -3.89 2.72 9.08
CA ASP A 42 -3.36 1.67 8.22
C ASP A 42 -2.66 0.58 9.03
N GLY A 43 -2.79 -0.66 8.56
CA GLY A 43 -2.24 -1.86 9.20
C GLY A 43 -1.10 -2.45 8.40
N HIS A 44 0.04 -2.67 9.04
CA HIS A 44 1.16 -3.39 8.46
C HIS A 44 1.20 -4.85 8.94
N HIS A 45 0.80 -5.77 8.07
CA HIS A 45 0.60 -7.18 8.40
C HIS A 45 1.77 -8.10 8.01
N LYS A 46 2.89 -7.57 7.51
CA LYS A 46 4.01 -8.44 7.06
C LYS A 46 4.63 -9.27 8.18
N LEU A 47 4.45 -8.85 9.43
CA LEU A 47 4.98 -9.54 10.61
C LEU A 47 3.95 -10.47 11.28
N ILE A 48 2.77 -10.67 10.66
CA ILE A 48 1.66 -11.42 11.27
C ILE A 48 2.02 -12.88 11.58
N TRP A 49 2.96 -13.46 10.82
CA TRP A 49 3.42 -14.84 11.05
C TRP A 49 4.18 -14.98 12.38
N TRP A 50 4.72 -13.88 12.90
CA TRP A 50 5.33 -13.81 14.25
C TRP A 50 4.36 -13.25 15.30
N GLY A 51 3.08 -13.09 14.96
CA GLY A 51 2.06 -12.54 15.85
C GLY A 51 2.14 -11.02 16.03
N ILE A 52 2.88 -10.29 15.17
CA ILE A 52 3.05 -8.84 15.27
C ILE A 52 2.29 -8.14 14.14
N VAL A 53 1.48 -7.14 14.50
CA VAL A 53 0.84 -6.23 13.54
C VAL A 53 1.08 -4.80 14.00
N LEU A 54 1.56 -3.95 13.10
CA LEU A 54 1.80 -2.54 13.40
C LEU A 54 0.65 -1.72 12.83
N HIS A 55 0.05 -0.85 13.65
CA HIS A 55 -1.00 0.08 13.20
C HIS A 55 -0.48 1.50 13.29
N GLY A 56 -0.61 2.25 12.18
CA GLY A 56 -0.27 3.67 12.11
C GLY A 56 -1.54 4.50 12.01
N PHE A 57 -1.58 5.60 12.74
CA PHE A 57 -2.67 6.58 12.72
C PHE A 57 -2.13 7.96 12.36
N ALA A 58 -2.78 8.64 11.41
CA ALA A 58 -2.44 10.00 11.01
C ALA A 58 -3.72 10.82 10.80
N ASP A 59 -3.73 12.07 11.27
CA ASP A 59 -4.80 13.05 11.00
C ASP A 59 -4.65 13.63 9.58
N GLY A 60 -5.77 13.92 8.90
CA GLY A 60 -5.79 14.30 7.48
C GLY A 60 -6.99 15.13 7.03
#